data_AF-A0A355F413-F1
#
_entry.id   AF-A0A355F413-F1
#
_cell.length_a   1.000
_cell.length_b   1.000
_cell.length_c   1.000
_cell.angle_alpha   90.00
_cell.angle_beta   90.00
_cell.angle_gamma   90.00
#
_symmetry.space_group_name_H-M   'P 1'
#
loop_
_entity.id
_entity.type
_entity.pdbx_description
1 polymer ?
#
loop_
_entity_poly.entity_id
_entity_poly.type
_entity_poly.pdbx_seq_one_letter_code
_entity_poly.pdbx_strand_id
1 'polypeptide(L)'
;MVAALPVAGGALPLRAGDVPPTYSVPGGFFDHPVSYKRPEDHFKYGSLGGERGYRGQVGFGLPYWIWIALPEIFSEHLPDKTPGRGYTSFGYLYEPGGDPRFQLPIGTSQRRTLGIDRVWVNCGVCHTGSVRATPESPPEIVLGMPANRYNQGAWIRFLFAAAVDEKFTGDRFVLKIRQLEKDRRRAIAQGRLAGPHLPPELNRLDEEIYKLLVVPLMRERLLMLRDRLGFIPVDTWGPGRVDTFNPPKALLNFPMDKAPAAERQGNADLPSVWYQKARDGMQLHWDGNNTSLHERNLSAAFAATIPPT
;
A
#
# COMPACT_ATOMS: atom_id res chain seq x y z
N MET A 1 -18.15 14.13 -56.93
CA MET A 1 -18.95 12.97 -56.48
C MET A 1 -18.12 11.72 -56.69
N VAL A 2 -17.53 11.18 -55.62
CA VAL A 2 -16.79 9.91 -55.62
C VAL A 2 -17.40 9.07 -54.50
N ALA A 3 -17.68 7.81 -54.81
CA ALA A 3 -18.43 6.87 -54.00
C ALA A 3 -17.55 6.03 -53.06
N ALA A 4 -18.18 5.59 -51.97
CA ALA A 4 -17.98 4.40 -51.14
C ALA A 4 -16.71 4.23 -50.27
N LEU A 5 -16.95 4.09 -48.96
CA LEU A 5 -16.78 2.81 -48.21
C LEU A 5 -17.40 2.97 -46.80
N PRO A 6 -18.36 2.11 -46.37
CA PRO A 6 -18.84 2.11 -44.99
C PRO A 6 -17.88 1.26 -44.13
N VAL A 7 -17.28 1.88 -43.12
CA VAL A 7 -16.57 1.16 -42.05
C VAL A 7 -17.62 0.54 -41.13
N ALA A 8 -17.87 -0.76 -41.31
CA ALA A 8 -18.66 -1.56 -40.39
C ALA A 8 -17.89 -1.73 -39.07
N GLY A 9 -18.05 -0.76 -38.16
CA GLY A 9 -17.62 -0.88 -36.76
C GLY A 9 -18.57 -1.80 -35.99
N GLY A 10 -18.42 -3.11 -36.19
CA GLY A 10 -19.09 -4.12 -35.37
C GLY A 10 -18.35 -4.30 -34.05
N ALA A 11 -18.75 -3.58 -33.00
CA ALA A 11 -18.37 -3.93 -31.63
C ALA A 11 -19.08 -5.23 -31.25
N LEU A 12 -18.31 -6.31 -31.03
CA LEU A 12 -18.84 -7.54 -30.45
C LEU A 12 -19.29 -7.26 -29.01
N PRO A 13 -20.54 -7.56 -28.63
CA PRO A 13 -21.00 -7.41 -27.26
C PRO A 13 -20.41 -8.53 -26.41
N LEU A 14 -19.51 -8.19 -25.49
CA LEU A 14 -19.05 -9.13 -24.46
C LEU A 14 -20.22 -9.40 -23.51
N ARG A 15 -20.71 -10.65 -23.51
CA ARG A 15 -21.70 -11.14 -22.55
C ARG A 15 -21.11 -11.11 -21.14
N ALA A 16 -21.93 -10.67 -20.18
CA ALA A 16 -21.63 -10.77 -18.76
C ALA A 16 -21.50 -12.24 -18.35
N GLY A 17 -20.40 -12.58 -17.67
CA GLY A 17 -20.32 -13.82 -16.91
C GLY A 17 -19.13 -14.73 -17.18
N ASP A 18 -17.92 -14.21 -17.42
CA ASP A 18 -16.66 -14.93 -17.21
C ASP A 18 -15.53 -13.92 -16.93
N VAL A 19 -14.84 -14.06 -15.78
CA VAL A 19 -13.67 -13.22 -15.45
C VAL A 19 -12.49 -13.71 -16.31
N PRO A 20 -11.89 -12.88 -17.18
CA PRO A 20 -10.85 -13.34 -18.10
C PRO A 20 -9.57 -13.78 -17.35
N PRO A 21 -8.89 -14.85 -17.77
CA PRO A 21 -7.75 -15.37 -17.04
C PRO A 21 -6.44 -14.65 -17.41
N THR A 22 -5.77 -14.13 -16.38
CA THR A 22 -4.32 -13.80 -16.21
C THR A 22 -3.83 -12.37 -16.49
N TYR A 23 -2.71 -11.97 -15.86
CA TYR A 23 -2.03 -10.67 -16.05
C TYR A 23 -1.55 -10.45 -17.50
N SER A 24 -1.67 -11.46 -18.35
CA SER A 24 -1.00 -11.59 -19.64
C SER A 24 -1.72 -10.96 -20.87
N VAL A 25 -2.92 -10.35 -20.74
CA VAL A 25 -3.59 -9.41 -21.71
C VAL A 25 -4.03 -10.05 -23.08
N PRO A 26 -5.18 -9.69 -23.75
CA PRO A 26 -5.87 -8.39 -23.83
C PRO A 26 -7.34 -8.34 -23.43
N GLY A 27 -7.65 -7.25 -22.74
CA GLY A 27 -8.98 -6.82 -22.31
C GLY A 27 -8.97 -5.36 -21.91
N GLY A 28 -7.90 -4.85 -21.30
CA GLY A 28 -7.71 -3.41 -21.12
C GLY A 28 -6.68 -3.07 -20.06
N PHE A 29 -6.09 -1.89 -20.21
CA PHE A 29 -5.41 -1.09 -19.19
C PHE A 29 -6.41 -0.72 -18.06
N PHE A 30 -7.16 -1.71 -17.58
CA PHE A 30 -8.28 -1.51 -16.71
C PHE A 30 -7.79 -1.13 -15.33
N ASP A 31 -8.45 -0.12 -14.83
CA ASP A 31 -8.09 0.60 -13.64
C ASP A 31 -9.27 0.51 -12.69
N HIS A 32 -9.24 -0.50 -11.82
CA HIS A 32 -10.36 -0.82 -10.95
C HIS A 32 -9.90 -0.99 -9.50
N PRO A 33 -10.26 -0.05 -8.61
CA PRO A 33 -10.08 -0.26 -7.18
C PRO A 33 -11.08 -1.31 -6.68
N VAL A 34 -10.68 -2.09 -5.69
CA VAL A 34 -11.64 -2.85 -4.89
C VAL A 34 -12.53 -1.84 -4.15
N SER A 35 -13.84 -1.94 -4.35
CA SER A 35 -14.81 -1.02 -3.77
C SER A 35 -15.59 -1.68 -2.63
N TYR A 36 -15.85 -0.90 -1.60
CA TYR A 36 -16.51 -1.34 -0.38
C TYR A 36 -17.78 -0.52 -0.17
N LYS A 37 -18.91 -1.21 0.07
CA LYS A 37 -20.21 -0.55 0.30
C LYS A 37 -20.33 0.04 1.69
N ARG A 38 -19.75 -0.65 2.68
CA ARG A 38 -19.77 -0.21 4.07
C ARG A 38 -18.71 0.87 4.29
N PRO A 39 -19.06 2.00 4.92
CA PRO A 39 -18.10 3.06 5.21
C PRO A 39 -16.91 2.57 6.05
N GLU A 40 -17.13 1.64 6.98
CA GLU A 40 -16.04 1.10 7.82
C GLU A 40 -15.04 0.32 6.98
N ASP A 41 -15.51 -0.53 6.06
CA ASP A 41 -14.66 -1.32 5.19
C ASP A 41 -13.95 -0.44 4.16
N HIS A 42 -14.64 0.60 3.66
CA HIS A 42 -14.03 1.61 2.79
C HIS A 42 -12.93 2.40 3.52
N PHE A 43 -13.13 2.75 4.79
CA PHE A 43 -12.11 3.41 5.59
C PHE A 43 -10.89 2.50 5.80
N LYS A 44 -11.11 1.21 6.05
CA LYS A 44 -10.04 0.22 6.24
C LYS A 44 -9.27 -0.07 4.95
N TYR A 45 -9.96 -0.17 3.81
CA TYR A 45 -9.41 -0.79 2.59
C TYR A 45 -9.62 -0.02 1.27
N GLY A 46 -10.26 1.14 1.32
CA GLY A 46 -10.53 1.97 0.14
C GLY A 46 -9.27 2.54 -0.49
N SER A 47 -9.20 2.52 -1.82
CA SER A 47 -8.12 3.09 -2.61
C SER A 47 -8.16 4.62 -2.57
N LEU A 48 -6.99 5.24 -2.39
CA LEU A 48 -6.78 6.67 -2.66
C LEU A 48 -6.18 6.93 -4.05
N GLY A 49 -5.82 5.88 -4.81
CA GLY A 49 -5.17 5.98 -6.11
C GLY A 49 -3.64 5.91 -6.08
N GLY A 50 -3.03 5.81 -4.90
CA GLY A 50 -1.57 5.72 -4.74
C GLY A 50 -0.98 4.45 -5.36
N GLU A 51 -1.79 3.39 -5.50
CA GLU A 51 -1.43 2.16 -6.20
C GLU A 51 -1.05 2.41 -7.66
N ARG A 52 -1.80 3.31 -8.31
CA ARG A 52 -1.68 3.60 -9.74
C ARG A 52 -0.74 4.76 -10.02
N GLY A 53 -0.81 5.83 -9.24
CA GLY A 53 -0.22 7.13 -9.56
C GLY A 53 -1.07 7.96 -10.54
N TYR A 54 -0.49 9.04 -11.07
CA TYR A 54 -1.17 10.01 -11.94
C TYR A 54 -0.75 9.94 -13.41
N ARG A 55 -1.69 10.14 -14.36
CA ARG A 55 -1.41 10.41 -15.79
C ARG A 55 -0.29 9.53 -16.39
N GLY A 56 -0.33 8.22 -16.14
CA GLY A 56 0.65 7.26 -16.68
C GLY A 56 1.96 7.16 -15.90
N GLN A 57 2.15 7.94 -14.83
CA GLN A 57 3.19 7.67 -13.83
C GLN A 57 2.84 6.37 -13.10
N VAL A 58 3.85 5.53 -12.89
CA VAL A 58 3.71 4.36 -12.02
C VAL A 58 3.71 4.84 -10.58
N GLY A 59 2.60 4.59 -9.88
CA GLY A 59 2.43 4.92 -8.47
C GLY A 59 3.33 4.08 -7.55
N PHE A 60 3.10 4.22 -6.26
CA PHE A 60 3.91 3.54 -5.24
C PHE A 60 3.44 2.10 -4.97
N GLY A 61 2.33 1.68 -5.60
CA GLY A 61 1.72 0.37 -5.38
C GLY A 61 2.65 -0.81 -5.66
N LEU A 62 2.85 -1.63 -4.62
CA LEU A 62 3.57 -2.90 -4.70
C LEU A 62 2.63 -3.95 -5.31
N PRO A 63 3.06 -4.74 -6.32
CA PRO A 63 2.30 -5.90 -6.75
C PRO A 63 1.97 -6.81 -5.56
N TYR A 64 0.72 -7.25 -5.42
CA TYR A 64 0.25 -8.03 -4.27
C TYR A 64 1.16 -9.24 -3.96
N TRP A 65 1.59 -9.95 -5.01
CA TRP A 65 2.46 -11.12 -4.85
C TRP A 65 3.86 -10.76 -4.34
N ILE A 66 4.37 -9.57 -4.69
CA ILE A 66 5.60 -9.03 -4.10
C ILE A 66 5.34 -8.59 -2.66
N TRP A 67 4.23 -7.90 -2.38
CA TRP A 67 3.83 -7.46 -1.05
C TRP A 67 3.85 -8.61 -0.04
N ILE A 68 3.20 -9.75 -0.34
CA ILE A 68 3.17 -10.88 0.59
C ILE A 68 4.48 -11.70 0.60
N ALA A 69 5.29 -11.64 -0.46
CA ALA A 69 6.55 -12.38 -0.54
C ALA A 69 7.70 -11.69 0.20
N LEU A 70 7.70 -10.35 0.25
CA LEU A 70 8.75 -9.55 0.91
C LEU A 70 9.07 -10.03 2.34
N PRO A 71 8.12 -10.09 3.30
CA PRO A 71 8.42 -10.51 4.68
C PRO A 71 8.87 -11.98 4.77
N GLU A 72 8.57 -12.79 3.76
CA GLU A 72 8.93 -14.22 3.71
C GLU A 72 10.30 -14.49 3.09
N ILE A 73 10.82 -13.57 2.27
CA ILE A 73 12.16 -13.64 1.66
C ILE A 73 13.19 -12.95 2.55
N PHE A 74 12.80 -11.83 3.16
CA PHE A 74 13.67 -10.91 3.89
C PHE A 74 13.37 -10.93 5.38
N SER A 75 13.06 -12.11 5.93
CA SER A 75 12.66 -12.25 7.33
C SER A 75 13.71 -11.71 8.30
N GLU A 76 14.99 -11.79 7.97
CA GLU A 76 16.08 -11.26 8.79
C GLU A 76 16.06 -9.73 8.96
N HIS A 77 15.40 -9.02 8.05
CA HIS A 77 15.21 -7.56 8.10
C HIS A 77 13.92 -7.15 8.83
N LEU A 78 13.07 -8.11 9.22
CA LEU A 78 11.89 -7.83 10.04
C LEU A 78 12.30 -7.46 11.48
N PRO A 79 11.59 -6.53 12.14
CA PRO A 79 11.88 -6.15 13.53
C PRO A 79 11.92 -7.33 14.52
N ASP A 80 11.03 -8.31 14.35
CA ASP A 80 10.94 -9.52 15.17
C ASP A 80 11.56 -10.76 14.53
N LYS A 81 12.15 -10.61 13.34
CA LYS A 81 12.77 -11.66 12.52
C LYS A 81 11.87 -12.88 12.27
N THR A 82 10.56 -12.73 12.35
CA THR A 82 9.61 -13.86 12.33
C THR A 82 8.77 -13.83 11.04
N PRO A 83 9.02 -14.74 10.08
CA PRO A 83 8.18 -14.86 8.89
C PRO A 83 6.81 -15.49 9.23
N GLY A 84 5.90 -15.51 8.25
CA GLY A 84 4.58 -16.13 8.41
C GLY A 84 3.55 -15.26 9.14
N ARG A 85 3.89 -14.00 9.43
CA ARG A 85 3.04 -13.07 10.18
C ARG A 85 2.73 -11.77 9.43
N GLY A 86 2.93 -11.78 8.11
CA GLY A 86 2.74 -10.60 7.25
C GLY A 86 3.55 -9.42 7.75
N TYR A 87 2.89 -8.26 7.92
CA TYR A 87 3.50 -7.01 8.36
C TYR A 87 3.23 -6.67 9.84
N THR A 88 2.77 -7.63 10.64
CA THR A 88 2.45 -7.39 12.07
C THR A 88 3.65 -6.93 12.90
N SER A 89 4.87 -7.28 12.50
CA SER A 89 6.13 -6.85 13.15
C SER A 89 6.37 -5.33 13.05
N PHE A 90 5.75 -4.66 12.07
CA PHE A 90 5.74 -3.20 11.94
C PHE A 90 4.52 -2.56 12.61
N GLY A 91 3.72 -3.33 13.34
CA GLY A 91 2.52 -2.85 14.02
C GLY A 91 1.31 -2.61 13.14
N TYR A 92 1.31 -3.13 11.90
CA TYR A 92 0.09 -3.21 11.10
C TYR A 92 -0.98 -4.04 11.81
N LEU A 93 -2.22 -3.58 11.72
CA LEU A 93 -3.39 -4.25 12.28
C LEU A 93 -4.07 -5.13 11.22
N TYR A 94 -4.61 -6.26 11.64
CA TYR A 94 -5.33 -7.20 10.80
C TYR A 94 -6.69 -7.50 11.42
N GLU A 95 -7.69 -7.79 10.58
CA GLU A 95 -8.99 -8.24 11.05
C GLU A 95 -8.86 -9.59 11.78
N PRO A 96 -9.65 -9.82 12.84
CA PRO A 96 -9.67 -11.11 13.52
C PRO A 96 -10.02 -12.28 12.58
N GLY A 97 -9.40 -13.43 12.81
CA GLY A 97 -9.66 -14.66 12.03
C GLY A 97 -8.99 -14.71 10.65
N GLY A 98 -8.26 -13.66 10.28
CA GLY A 98 -7.47 -13.60 9.06
C GLY A 98 -6.11 -14.30 9.13
N ASP A 99 -5.64 -14.83 8.00
CA ASP A 99 -4.24 -15.19 7.83
C ASP A 99 -3.44 -13.96 7.34
N PRO A 100 -2.60 -13.35 8.19
CA PRO A 100 -1.87 -12.12 7.85
C PRO A 100 -0.85 -12.30 6.72
N ARG A 101 -0.54 -13.54 6.33
CA ARG A 101 0.31 -13.83 5.17
C ARG A 101 -0.38 -13.53 3.84
N PHE A 102 -1.70 -13.63 3.78
CA PHE A 102 -2.47 -13.51 2.53
C PHE A 102 -3.47 -12.37 2.56
N GLN A 103 -3.97 -12.02 3.75
CA GLN A 103 -4.85 -10.87 3.90
C GLN A 103 -4.05 -9.58 3.95
N LEU A 104 -4.67 -8.51 3.49
CA LEU A 104 -4.11 -7.17 3.58
C LEU A 104 -4.39 -6.59 4.97
N PRO A 105 -3.42 -5.91 5.59
CA PRO A 105 -3.66 -5.24 6.86
C PRO A 105 -4.62 -4.06 6.67
N ILE A 106 -5.33 -3.71 7.75
CA ILE A 106 -6.12 -2.49 7.81
C ILE A 106 -5.22 -1.30 7.51
N GLY A 107 -5.69 -0.39 6.67
CA GLY A 107 -4.89 0.74 6.23
C GLY A 107 -4.23 0.54 4.87
N THR A 108 -4.59 -0.51 4.14
CA THR A 108 -4.06 -0.75 2.79
C THR A 108 -5.20 -0.98 1.83
N SER A 109 -4.98 -0.66 0.57
CA SER A 109 -5.96 -0.77 -0.49
C SER A 109 -5.43 -1.60 -1.64
N GLN A 110 -6.35 -2.18 -2.40
CA GLN A 110 -6.04 -3.00 -3.55
C GLN A 110 -6.67 -2.41 -4.81
N ARG A 111 -5.87 -2.30 -5.87
CA ARG A 111 -6.31 -1.77 -7.16
C ARG A 111 -5.67 -2.55 -8.28
N ARG A 112 -6.49 -3.02 -9.22
CA ARG A 112 -5.98 -3.64 -10.44
C ARG A 112 -5.66 -2.54 -11.44
N THR A 113 -4.40 -2.47 -11.87
CA THR A 113 -3.91 -1.51 -12.86
C THR A 113 -2.86 -2.16 -13.75
N LEU A 114 -2.93 -1.91 -15.06
CA LEU A 114 -2.01 -2.52 -16.04
C LEU A 114 -1.97 -4.06 -15.94
N GLY A 115 -3.12 -4.68 -15.65
CA GLY A 115 -3.22 -6.12 -15.44
C GLY A 115 -2.66 -6.62 -14.10
N ILE A 116 -2.10 -5.74 -13.25
CA ILE A 116 -1.49 -6.08 -11.96
C ILE A 116 -2.33 -5.62 -10.78
N ASP A 117 -2.65 -6.54 -9.86
CA ASP A 117 -3.19 -6.18 -8.55
C ASP A 117 -2.08 -5.57 -7.69
N ARG A 118 -2.22 -4.30 -7.36
CA ARG A 118 -1.28 -3.53 -6.56
C ARG A 118 -1.89 -3.22 -5.21
N VAL A 119 -1.01 -3.16 -4.22
CA VAL A 119 -1.30 -2.83 -2.83
C VAL A 119 -0.58 -1.55 -2.47
N TRP A 120 -1.29 -0.62 -1.85
CA TRP A 120 -0.69 0.58 -1.27
C TRP A 120 -1.35 0.94 0.05
N VAL A 121 -0.74 1.83 0.81
CA VAL A 121 -1.32 2.35 2.04
C VAL A 121 -2.44 3.36 1.75
N ASN A 122 -3.45 3.40 2.61
CA ASN A 122 -4.50 4.42 2.63
C ASN A 122 -4.54 5.11 4.01
N CYS A 123 -5.53 5.98 4.23
CA CYS A 123 -5.67 6.74 5.47
C CYS A 123 -5.76 5.85 6.73
N GLY A 124 -6.32 4.64 6.61
CA GLY A 124 -6.54 3.74 7.73
C GLY A 124 -5.26 3.29 8.42
N VAL A 125 -4.10 3.31 7.75
CA VAL A 125 -2.83 2.84 8.35
C VAL A 125 -2.36 3.80 9.45
N CYS A 126 -2.64 5.09 9.28
CA CYS A 126 -2.28 6.14 10.21
C CYS A 126 -3.39 6.43 11.22
N HIS A 127 -4.63 6.11 10.85
CA HIS A 127 -5.83 6.51 11.57
C HIS A 127 -6.68 5.32 12.05
N THR A 128 -6.04 4.17 12.27
CA THR A 128 -6.65 3.04 12.97
C THR A 128 -5.72 2.59 14.09
N GLY A 129 -6.23 2.64 15.32
CA GLY A 129 -5.50 2.23 16.52
C GLY A 129 -6.05 0.95 17.12
N SER A 130 -5.38 0.49 18.18
CA SER A 130 -5.93 -0.57 19.03
C SER A 130 -5.75 -0.27 20.50
N VAL A 131 -6.76 -0.53 21.30
CA VAL A 131 -6.76 -0.39 22.77
C VAL A 131 -7.08 -1.71 23.45
N ARG A 132 -6.76 -1.82 24.73
CA ARG A 132 -7.23 -2.91 25.59
C ARG A 132 -7.80 -2.31 26.86
N ALA A 133 -8.93 -2.83 27.33
CA ALA A 133 -9.53 -2.38 28.59
C ALA A 133 -8.65 -2.72 29.81
N THR A 134 -7.97 -3.87 29.75
CA THR A 134 -6.98 -4.34 30.73
C THR A 134 -5.80 -4.99 29.98
N PRO A 135 -4.63 -5.19 30.60
CA PRO A 135 -3.50 -5.88 29.95
C PRO A 135 -3.87 -7.27 29.38
N GLU A 136 -4.81 -7.97 30.01
CA GLU A 136 -5.25 -9.32 29.64
C GLU A 136 -6.37 -9.33 28.59
N SER A 137 -7.14 -8.24 28.46
CA SER A 137 -8.24 -8.14 27.49
C SER A 137 -7.72 -8.22 26.05
N PRO A 138 -8.45 -8.86 25.12
CA PRO A 138 -8.10 -8.83 23.70
C PRO A 138 -8.06 -7.38 23.18
N PRO A 139 -7.22 -7.07 22.18
CA PRO A 139 -7.15 -5.73 21.62
C PRO A 139 -8.41 -5.44 20.80
N GLU A 140 -9.00 -4.28 21.03
CA GLU A 140 -10.10 -3.74 20.25
C GLU A 140 -9.53 -2.78 19.20
N ILE A 141 -9.97 -2.94 17.95
CA ILE A 141 -9.59 -2.07 16.83
C ILE A 141 -10.54 -0.88 16.81
N VAL A 142 -9.98 0.33 16.83
CA VAL A 142 -10.75 1.58 16.84
C VAL A 142 -10.44 2.39 15.58
N LEU A 143 -11.43 2.51 14.70
CA LEU A 143 -11.32 3.34 13.50
C LEU A 143 -11.31 4.83 13.88
N GLY A 144 -10.49 5.61 13.20
CA GLY A 144 -10.31 7.03 13.45
C GLY A 144 -9.39 7.37 14.63
N MET A 145 -8.89 6.37 15.35
CA MET A 145 -7.90 6.53 16.43
C MET A 145 -6.48 6.68 15.85
N PRO A 146 -5.57 7.42 16.51
CA PRO A 146 -4.13 7.35 16.22
C PRO A 146 -3.63 5.91 16.10
N ALA A 147 -2.88 5.58 15.04
CA ALA A 147 -2.27 4.27 14.89
C ALA A 147 -1.04 4.10 15.80
N ASN A 148 -1.28 3.99 17.10
CA ASN A 148 -0.29 3.96 18.18
C ASN A 148 0.74 2.81 18.10
N ARG A 149 0.49 1.79 17.26
CA ARG A 149 1.39 0.65 17.07
C ARG A 149 2.14 0.69 15.74
N TYR A 150 1.62 1.41 14.75
CA TYR A 150 2.19 1.40 13.40
C TYR A 150 3.55 2.09 13.40
N ASN A 151 4.58 1.37 12.97
CA ASN A 151 5.95 1.85 12.89
C ASN A 151 6.35 1.98 11.41
N GLN A 152 6.00 3.12 10.82
CA GLN A 152 6.30 3.42 9.42
C GLN A 152 7.82 3.51 9.17
N GLY A 153 8.59 4.06 10.10
CA GLY A 153 10.05 4.15 9.98
C GLY A 153 10.70 2.78 9.86
N ALA A 154 10.31 1.82 10.70
CA ALA A 154 10.75 0.43 10.60
C ALA A 154 10.33 -0.22 9.28
N TRP A 155 9.11 0.03 8.81
CA TRP A 155 8.63 -0.50 7.52
C TRP A 155 9.42 0.05 6.32
N ILE A 156 9.69 1.36 6.29
CA ILE A 156 10.52 1.99 5.24
C ILE A 156 11.94 1.42 5.27
N ARG A 157 12.56 1.30 6.46
CA ARG A 157 13.89 0.69 6.59
C ARG A 157 13.93 -0.74 6.09
N PHE A 158 12.89 -1.54 6.37
CA PHE A 158 12.77 -2.89 5.86
C PHE A 158 12.72 -2.91 4.32
N LEU A 159 11.89 -2.06 3.69
CA LEU A 159 11.82 -2.00 2.23
C LEU A 159 13.16 -1.64 1.60
N PHE A 160 13.89 -0.69 2.19
CA PHE A 160 15.21 -0.27 1.71
C PHE A 160 16.29 -1.33 1.94
N ALA A 161 16.25 -2.03 3.08
CA ALA A 161 17.15 -3.15 3.36
C ALA A 161 16.93 -4.30 2.37
N ALA A 162 15.66 -4.67 2.13
CA ALA A 162 15.30 -5.67 1.14
C ALA A 162 15.80 -5.28 -0.26
N ALA A 163 15.67 -4.02 -0.67
CA ALA A 163 16.04 -3.58 -2.02
C ALA A 163 17.55 -3.73 -2.32
N VAL A 164 18.43 -3.61 -1.33
CA VAL A 164 19.88 -3.82 -1.53
C VAL A 164 20.34 -5.25 -1.28
N ASP A 165 19.50 -6.09 -0.69
CA ASP A 165 19.81 -7.48 -0.41
C ASP A 165 19.95 -8.29 -1.71
N GLU A 166 20.96 -9.17 -1.77
CA GLU A 166 21.26 -10.00 -2.94
C GLU A 166 20.12 -10.97 -3.29
N LYS A 167 19.24 -11.28 -2.34
CA LYS A 167 18.07 -12.15 -2.56
C LYS A 167 16.96 -11.45 -3.34
N PHE A 168 17.03 -10.14 -3.58
CA PHE A 168 16.04 -9.39 -4.37
C PHE A 168 16.22 -9.67 -5.87
N THR A 169 15.85 -10.88 -6.28
CA THR A 169 15.94 -11.36 -7.66
C THR A 169 14.62 -11.94 -8.13
N GLY A 170 14.34 -11.79 -9.44
CA GLY A 170 13.13 -12.32 -10.06
C GLY A 170 12.91 -13.81 -9.78
N ASP A 171 13.98 -14.62 -9.90
CA ASP A 171 13.94 -16.05 -9.61
C ASP A 171 13.53 -16.36 -8.16
N ARG A 172 14.10 -15.64 -7.19
CA ARG A 172 13.75 -15.84 -5.78
C ARG A 172 12.29 -15.50 -5.49
N PHE A 173 11.82 -14.39 -6.05
CA PHE A 173 10.43 -13.98 -5.92
C PHE A 173 9.47 -14.98 -6.53
N VAL A 174 9.67 -15.41 -7.79
CA VAL A 174 8.79 -16.40 -8.44
C VAL A 174 8.79 -17.72 -7.68
N LEU A 175 9.96 -18.19 -7.21
CA LEU A 175 10.04 -19.41 -6.40
C LEU A 175 9.25 -19.28 -5.09
N LYS A 176 9.34 -18.14 -4.41
CA LYS A 176 8.56 -17.89 -3.19
C LYS A 176 7.06 -17.77 -3.50
N ILE A 177 6.68 -17.08 -4.57
CA ILE A 177 5.28 -16.90 -4.98
C ILE A 177 4.63 -18.26 -5.24
N ARG A 178 5.27 -19.15 -6.01
CA ARG A 178 4.79 -20.53 -6.23
C ARG A 178 4.56 -21.29 -4.91
N GLN A 179 5.42 -21.08 -3.91
CA GLN A 179 5.23 -21.69 -2.59
C GLN A 179 4.04 -21.07 -1.84
N LEU A 180 3.90 -19.74 -1.88
CA LEU A 180 2.79 -19.02 -1.27
C LEU A 180 1.44 -19.39 -1.91
N GLU A 181 1.37 -19.59 -3.22
CA GLU A 181 0.18 -20.09 -3.92
C GLU A 181 -0.25 -21.46 -3.40
N LYS A 182 0.70 -22.41 -3.28
CA LYS A 182 0.42 -23.74 -2.69
C LYS A 182 -0.08 -23.63 -1.25
N ASP A 183 0.51 -22.76 -0.45
CA ASP A 183 0.09 -22.54 0.93
C ASP A 183 -1.30 -21.90 0.99
N ARG A 184 -1.59 -20.95 0.10
CA ARG A 184 -2.89 -20.29 -0.01
C ARG A 184 -3.98 -21.28 -0.39
N ARG A 185 -3.74 -22.15 -1.38
CA ARG A 185 -4.69 -23.22 -1.75
C ARG A 185 -5.00 -24.13 -0.57
N ARG A 186 -3.98 -24.48 0.23
CA ARG A 186 -4.18 -25.28 1.46
C ARG A 186 -5.01 -24.54 2.50
N ALA A 187 -4.73 -23.26 2.74
CA ALA A 187 -5.50 -22.44 3.68
C ALA A 187 -6.98 -22.29 3.26
N ILE A 188 -7.24 -22.10 1.96
CA ILE A 188 -8.60 -22.06 1.39
C ILE A 188 -9.30 -23.40 1.58
N ALA A 189 -8.65 -24.52 1.22
CA ALA A 189 -9.21 -25.86 1.37
C ALA A 189 -9.55 -26.23 2.83
N GLN A 190 -8.85 -25.61 3.80
CA GLN A 190 -9.08 -25.79 5.23
C GLN A 190 -10.10 -24.81 5.82
N GLY A 191 -10.71 -23.95 5.00
CA GLY A 191 -11.64 -22.91 5.47
C GLY A 191 -10.98 -21.82 6.32
N ARG A 192 -9.64 -21.74 6.35
CA ARG A 192 -8.87 -20.74 7.11
C ARG A 192 -8.72 -19.41 6.37
N LEU A 193 -9.02 -19.42 5.08
CA LEU A 193 -8.99 -18.23 4.24
C LEU A 193 -10.25 -18.19 3.39
N ALA A 194 -11.11 -17.21 3.67
CA ALA A 194 -12.24 -16.84 2.83
C ALA A 194 -12.11 -15.34 2.56
N GLY A 195 -12.10 -14.92 1.30
CA GLY A 195 -11.91 -13.52 0.95
C GLY A 195 -12.36 -13.22 -0.47
N PRO A 196 -13.30 -12.28 -0.68
CA PRO A 196 -13.83 -11.95 -2.01
C PRO A 196 -12.83 -11.24 -2.93
N HIS A 197 -11.67 -10.84 -2.42
CA HIS A 197 -10.74 -9.93 -3.12
C HIS A 197 -9.31 -10.47 -3.27
N LEU A 198 -9.11 -11.79 -3.10
CA LEU A 198 -7.79 -12.39 -3.32
C LEU A 198 -7.39 -12.32 -4.80
N PRO A 199 -6.21 -11.78 -5.13
CA PRO A 199 -5.70 -11.79 -6.50
C PRO A 199 -5.55 -13.22 -7.07
N PRO A 200 -5.75 -13.41 -8.39
CA PRO A 200 -5.52 -14.70 -9.03
C PRO A 200 -4.05 -15.11 -8.92
N GLU A 201 -3.83 -16.42 -9.03
CA GLU A 201 -2.49 -17.01 -9.16
C GLU A 201 -1.84 -16.60 -10.48
N LEU A 202 -0.50 -16.60 -10.49
CA LEU A 202 0.28 -16.29 -11.69
C LEU A 202 0.27 -17.50 -12.62
N ASN A 203 -0.01 -17.28 -13.91
CA ASN A 203 0.29 -18.28 -14.93
C ASN A 203 1.80 -18.27 -15.27
N ARG A 204 2.25 -19.17 -16.16
CA ARG A 204 3.66 -19.23 -16.57
C ARG A 204 4.19 -17.95 -17.24
N LEU A 205 3.38 -17.28 -18.05
CA LEU A 205 3.74 -16.02 -18.69
C LEU A 205 3.81 -14.88 -17.66
N ASP A 206 2.88 -14.82 -16.72
CA ASP A 206 2.88 -13.88 -15.60
C ASP A 206 4.13 -14.09 -14.74
N GLU A 207 4.51 -15.33 -14.44
CA GLU A 207 5.74 -15.64 -13.72
C GLU A 207 6.99 -15.12 -14.44
N GLU A 208 7.09 -15.30 -15.76
CA GLU A 208 8.20 -14.76 -16.54
C GLU A 208 8.18 -13.22 -16.58
N ILE A 209 7.01 -12.59 -16.72
CA ILE A 209 6.85 -11.13 -16.61
C ILE A 209 7.29 -10.66 -15.22
N TYR A 210 6.91 -11.36 -14.15
CA TYR A 210 7.30 -11.02 -12.79
C TYR A 210 8.81 -11.12 -12.60
N LYS A 211 9.40 -12.22 -13.06
CA LYS A 211 10.83 -12.50 -12.96
C LYS A 211 11.67 -11.49 -13.73
N LEU A 212 11.31 -11.21 -14.98
CA LEU A 212 12.15 -10.44 -15.90
C LEU A 212 11.87 -8.93 -15.88
N LEU A 213 10.65 -8.52 -15.51
CA LEU A 213 10.24 -7.11 -15.57
C LEU A 213 9.79 -6.56 -14.23
N VAL A 214 8.80 -7.17 -13.59
CA VAL A 214 8.13 -6.56 -12.41
C VAL A 214 9.09 -6.47 -11.22
N VAL A 215 9.78 -7.56 -10.89
CA VAL A 215 10.70 -7.59 -9.73
C VAL A 215 11.91 -6.69 -9.94
N PRO A 216 12.64 -6.72 -11.08
CA PRO A 216 13.75 -5.80 -11.32
C PRO A 216 13.33 -4.33 -11.27
N LEU A 217 12.23 -3.97 -11.92
CA LEU A 217 11.72 -2.60 -11.91
C LEU A 217 11.33 -2.16 -10.50
N MET A 218 10.70 -3.05 -9.70
CA MET A 218 10.36 -2.76 -8.31
C MET A 218 11.62 -2.48 -7.48
N ARG A 219 12.68 -3.28 -7.65
CA ARG A 219 13.96 -3.09 -6.95
C ARG A 219 14.54 -1.72 -7.28
N GLU A 220 14.63 -1.38 -8.55
CA GLU A 220 15.15 -0.10 -9.02
C GLU A 220 14.38 1.09 -8.43
N ARG A 221 13.05 0.98 -8.36
CA ARG A 221 12.19 2.01 -7.76
C ARG A 221 12.41 2.18 -6.26
N LEU A 222 12.59 1.08 -5.53
CA LEU A 222 12.91 1.15 -4.10
C LEU A 222 14.30 1.78 -3.87
N LEU A 223 15.29 1.48 -4.72
CA LEU A 223 16.62 2.07 -4.63
C LEU A 223 16.58 3.57 -4.95
N MET A 224 15.89 3.98 -6.02
CA MET A 224 15.68 5.40 -6.32
C MET A 224 14.97 6.14 -5.18
N LEU A 225 13.96 5.51 -4.56
CA LEU A 225 13.24 6.11 -3.43
C LEU A 225 14.14 6.23 -2.20
N ARG A 226 14.98 5.22 -1.93
CA ARG A 226 15.96 5.25 -0.85
C ARG A 226 16.91 6.44 -0.98
N ASP A 227 17.47 6.65 -2.17
CA ASP A 227 18.40 7.75 -2.41
C ASP A 227 17.69 9.11 -2.26
N ARG A 228 16.48 9.23 -2.82
CA ARG A 228 15.69 10.47 -2.73
C ARG A 228 15.27 10.81 -1.30
N LEU A 229 14.99 9.81 -0.47
CA LEU A 229 14.60 9.99 0.93
C LEU A 229 15.79 9.88 1.91
N GLY A 230 17.02 9.75 1.42
CA GLY A 230 18.20 9.47 2.25
C GLY A 230 18.53 10.55 3.29
N PHE A 231 18.00 11.76 3.12
CA PHE A 231 18.17 12.85 4.10
C PHE A 231 17.21 12.75 5.29
N ILE A 232 16.20 11.87 5.23
CA ILE A 232 15.15 11.74 6.24
C ILE A 232 15.60 10.71 7.30
N PRO A 233 15.71 11.09 8.57
CA PRO A 233 16.13 10.18 9.65
C PRO A 233 14.96 9.29 10.09
N VAL A 234 14.54 8.36 9.23
CA VAL A 234 13.37 7.47 9.45
C VAL A 234 13.53 6.54 10.66
N ASP A 235 14.76 6.33 11.15
CA ASP A 235 15.06 5.58 12.36
C ASP A 235 14.54 6.27 13.63
N THR A 236 14.31 7.58 13.58
CA THR A 236 13.73 8.35 14.69
C THR A 236 12.20 8.20 14.79
N TRP A 237 11.55 7.57 13.80
CA TRP A 237 10.10 7.36 13.78
C TRP A 237 9.77 6.11 14.59
N GLY A 238 9.50 6.30 15.88
CA GLY A 238 8.93 5.24 16.71
C GLY A 238 7.49 4.87 16.31
N PRO A 239 6.91 3.82 16.92
CA PRO A 239 5.50 3.49 16.73
C PRO A 239 4.59 4.70 16.98
N GLY A 240 3.59 4.90 16.12
CA GLY A 240 2.63 5.98 16.23
C GLY A 240 3.12 7.35 15.77
N ARG A 241 4.28 7.42 15.10
CA ARG A 241 4.91 8.68 14.65
C ARG A 241 5.34 8.63 13.19
N VAL A 242 5.35 9.79 12.56
CA VAL A 242 5.82 10.01 11.19
C VAL A 242 6.41 11.40 11.05
N ASP A 243 7.36 11.59 10.14
CA ASP A 243 7.70 12.93 9.66
C ASP A 243 6.66 13.42 8.65
N THR A 244 5.92 14.46 9.02
CA THR A 244 4.79 14.92 8.21
C THR A 244 5.24 15.74 6.99
N PHE A 245 6.44 16.34 7.01
CA PHE A 245 6.81 17.39 6.06
C PHE A 245 8.02 17.06 5.20
N ASN A 246 8.98 16.28 5.68
CA ASN A 246 10.15 15.94 4.89
C ASN A 246 9.85 15.06 3.66
N PRO A 247 8.93 14.07 3.70
CA PRO A 247 8.58 13.34 2.48
C PRO A 247 7.98 14.24 1.38
N PRO A 248 7.01 15.14 1.67
CA PRO A 248 6.59 16.16 0.70
C PRO A 248 7.73 17.08 0.20
N LYS A 249 8.65 17.51 1.07
CA LYS A 249 9.83 18.29 0.66
C LYS A 249 10.67 17.53 -0.37
N ALA A 250 10.86 16.21 -0.18
CA ALA A 250 11.54 15.36 -1.15
C ALA A 250 10.81 15.28 -2.50
N LEU A 251 9.47 15.18 -2.47
CA LEU A 251 8.63 15.14 -3.67
C LEU A 251 8.68 16.46 -4.45
N LEU A 252 8.72 17.59 -3.74
CA LEU A 252 8.78 18.94 -4.32
C LEU A 252 10.19 19.42 -4.67
N ASN A 253 11.20 18.55 -4.56
CA ASN A 253 12.61 18.88 -4.82
C ASN A 253 13.13 20.06 -3.99
N PHE A 254 12.71 20.15 -2.71
CA PHE A 254 13.21 21.15 -1.80
C PHE A 254 14.72 20.95 -1.55
N PRO A 255 15.55 22.02 -1.55
CA PRO A 255 16.99 21.92 -1.37
C PRO A 255 17.36 21.63 0.09
N MET A 256 17.23 20.36 0.52
CA MET A 256 17.47 19.93 1.90
C MET A 256 18.93 20.08 2.34
N ASP A 257 19.86 20.21 1.40
CA ASP A 257 21.27 20.57 1.63
C ASP A 257 21.40 21.99 2.21
N LYS A 258 20.49 22.89 1.85
CA LYS A 258 20.43 24.28 2.33
C LYS A 258 19.49 24.47 3.53
N ALA A 259 18.69 23.46 3.86
CA ALA A 259 17.76 23.52 4.97
C ALA A 259 18.52 23.56 6.32
N PRO A 260 18.16 24.48 7.25
CA PRO A 260 18.66 24.47 8.62
C PRO A 260 18.41 23.12 9.30
N ALA A 261 19.27 22.75 10.26
CA ALA A 261 19.14 21.49 10.97
C ALA A 261 17.77 21.31 11.65
N ALA A 262 17.18 22.40 12.18
CA ALA A 262 15.86 22.39 12.79
C ALA A 262 14.74 22.00 11.80
N GLU A 263 14.88 22.33 10.51
CA GLU A 263 13.88 21.98 9.49
C GLU A 263 13.96 20.54 9.00
N ARG A 264 14.97 19.78 9.45
CA ARG A 264 15.13 18.36 9.15
C ARG A 264 14.39 17.47 10.14
N GLN A 265 13.83 18.03 11.21
CA GLN A 265 13.06 17.28 12.19
C GLN A 265 11.57 17.57 12.00
N GLY A 266 10.79 16.57 11.57
CA GLY A 266 9.35 16.71 11.37
C GLY A 266 8.49 15.65 12.07
N ASN A 267 9.07 14.88 12.99
CA ASN A 267 8.37 13.81 13.68
C ASN A 267 7.18 14.35 14.48
N ALA A 268 6.00 13.81 14.20
CA ALA A 268 4.79 14.11 14.93
C ALA A 268 4.02 12.81 15.21
N ASP A 269 3.23 12.82 16.28
CA ASP A 269 2.32 11.72 16.59
C ASP A 269 1.19 11.66 15.54
N LEU A 270 0.75 10.45 15.19
CA LEU A 270 -0.36 10.27 14.26
C LEU A 270 -1.65 10.82 14.90
N PRO A 271 -2.41 11.72 14.26
CA PRO A 271 -3.56 12.35 14.91
C PRO A 271 -4.82 11.49 14.81
N SER A 272 -5.76 11.71 15.73
CA SER A 272 -7.11 11.16 15.64
C SER A 272 -7.92 11.85 14.54
N VAL A 273 -8.75 11.11 13.82
CA VAL A 273 -9.70 11.66 12.83
C VAL A 273 -11.17 11.51 13.22
N TRP A 274 -11.47 11.14 14.46
CA TRP A 274 -12.82 11.29 15.02
C TRP A 274 -13.20 12.77 15.20
N TYR A 275 -14.51 13.04 15.25
CA TYR A 275 -15.09 14.36 15.58
C TYR A 275 -14.56 15.54 14.76
N GLN A 276 -14.14 15.31 13.50
CA GLN A 276 -13.51 16.34 12.66
C GLN A 276 -14.42 17.55 12.38
N LYS A 277 -15.73 17.36 12.27
CA LYS A 277 -16.70 18.45 12.08
C LYS A 277 -16.64 19.52 13.19
N ALA A 278 -16.37 19.11 14.43
CA ALA A 278 -16.25 20.05 15.55
C ALA A 278 -14.93 20.86 15.51
N ARG A 279 -13.97 20.44 14.68
CA ARG A 279 -12.67 21.10 14.51
C ARG A 279 -12.62 22.01 13.27
N ASP A 280 -13.72 22.11 12.52
CA ASP A 280 -13.77 22.97 11.35
C ASP A 280 -13.62 24.45 11.76
N GLY A 281 -12.73 25.18 11.09
CA GLY A 281 -12.35 26.55 11.47
C GLY A 281 -11.37 26.67 12.65
N MET A 282 -10.98 25.57 13.30
CA MET A 282 -9.89 25.57 14.29
C MET A 282 -8.52 25.52 13.62
N GLN A 283 -7.44 25.68 14.41
CA GLN A 283 -6.08 25.43 13.92
C GLN A 283 -5.82 23.92 13.81
N LEU A 284 -5.64 23.47 12.58
CA LEU A 284 -5.38 22.09 12.17
C LEU A 284 -3.88 21.88 11.88
N HIS A 285 -3.47 20.61 11.77
CA HIS A 285 -2.08 20.16 11.89
C HIS A 285 -1.47 20.44 13.26
N TRP A 286 -0.34 19.80 13.55
CA TRP A 286 0.33 19.93 14.85
C TRP A 286 0.96 21.31 15.08
N ASP A 287 1.27 22.03 14.00
CA ASP A 287 1.80 23.39 14.02
C ASP A 287 0.69 24.46 13.92
N GLY A 288 -0.57 24.05 13.77
CA GLY A 288 -1.70 24.97 13.65
C GLY A 288 -1.72 25.79 12.35
N ASN A 289 -1.07 25.32 11.29
CA ASN A 289 -0.84 26.11 10.07
C ASN A 289 -2.05 26.21 9.12
N ASN A 290 -3.16 25.54 9.40
CA ASN A 290 -4.29 25.45 8.48
C ASN A 290 -5.63 25.51 9.23
N THR A 291 -6.56 26.38 8.80
CA THR A 291 -7.90 26.49 9.40
C THR A 291 -9.01 25.77 8.63
N SER A 292 -8.69 25.23 7.45
CA SER A 292 -9.64 24.63 6.51
C SER A 292 -9.60 23.11 6.61
N LEU A 293 -10.67 22.51 7.15
CA LEU A 293 -10.78 21.06 7.24
C LEU A 293 -10.70 20.39 5.86
N HIS A 294 -11.27 21.03 4.84
CA HIS A 294 -11.25 20.54 3.46
C HIS A 294 -9.84 20.53 2.88
N GLU A 295 -9.12 21.64 2.98
CA GLU A 295 -7.74 21.76 2.48
C GLU A 295 -6.81 20.79 3.20
N ARG A 296 -6.93 20.70 4.53
CA ARG A 296 -6.15 19.78 5.35
C ARG A 296 -6.34 18.32 4.91
N ASN A 297 -7.58 17.90 4.67
CA ASN A 297 -7.88 16.55 4.20
C ASN A 297 -7.30 16.29 2.80
N LEU A 298 -7.39 17.26 1.89
CA LEU A 298 -6.78 17.13 0.55
C LEU A 298 -5.26 17.04 0.65
N SER A 299 -4.61 17.90 1.44
CA SER A 299 -3.17 17.90 1.65
C SER A 299 -2.67 16.57 2.23
N ALA A 300 -3.37 16.04 3.23
CA ALA A 300 -3.07 14.72 3.80
C ALA A 300 -3.25 13.59 2.77
N ALA A 301 -4.28 13.66 1.92
CA ALA A 301 -4.46 12.70 0.83
C ALA A 301 -3.33 12.80 -0.21
N PHE A 302 -2.89 14.01 -0.57
CA PHE A 302 -1.75 14.23 -1.47
C PHE A 302 -0.44 13.63 -0.94
N ALA A 303 -0.25 13.58 0.37
CA ALA A 303 0.92 12.93 0.96
C ALA A 303 0.90 11.40 0.78
N ALA A 304 -0.29 10.79 0.69
CA ALA A 304 -0.46 9.34 0.48
C ALA A 304 -0.52 8.93 -1.00
N THR A 305 -0.84 9.87 -1.91
CA THR A 305 -1.07 9.62 -3.34
C THR A 305 -0.91 10.90 -4.17
N ILE A 306 -0.53 10.79 -5.44
CA ILE A 306 -0.38 11.94 -6.34
C ILE A 306 -1.24 11.69 -7.59
N PRO A 307 -2.23 12.56 -7.90
CA PRO A 307 -3.21 13.14 -6.98
C PRO A 307 -4.17 12.05 -6.47
N PRO A 308 -4.92 12.31 -5.39
CA PRO A 308 -5.97 11.41 -4.94
C PRO A 308 -7.08 11.23 -6.00
N THR A 309 -7.59 10.00 -6.15
CA THR A 309 -8.65 9.63 -7.11
C THR A 309 -9.71 8.74 -6.50
#